data_AF-A0A3B9FGQ9-F1
#
_entry.id   AF-A0A3B9FGQ9-F1
#
_cell.length_a   1.000
_cell.length_b   1.000
_cell.length_c   1.000
_cell.angle_alpha   90.00
_cell.angle_beta   90.00
_cell.angle_gamma   90.00
#
_symmetry.space_group_name_H-M   'P 1'
#
loop_
_entity.id
_entity.type
_entity.pdbx_description
1 polymer ?
#
loop_
_entity_poly.entity_id
_entity_poly.type
_entity_poly.pdbx_seq_one_letter_code
_entity_poly.pdbx_strand_id
1 'polypeptide(L)'
;MSQVAPSESSVIKRVAYEPLFLRHLRDENNIKGVKKVSLHEPLTGLLRVTVITCDAKMPRTEIWRALYSAAFFKGDCSKICIAVNEDIDVDNADALFWAMSYRTNPSEDMQTLLHRGQGHGPKREHDGEEDSSVLIDATMKSPMPPLALPSKEYMERAKDIWDELGLPPVNVKMPWHGYSLGAWHQIWDDAGRRAATGDYLENGRISAGQTQENLKPESKLDPDTGLPAKK
;
A
#
# COMPACT_ATOMS: atom_id res chain seq x y z
N MET A 1 20.75 22.18 -15.52
CA MET A 1 19.58 21.98 -14.64
C MET A 1 18.71 20.91 -15.27
N SER A 2 18.35 19.87 -14.51
CA SER A 2 17.33 18.90 -14.96
C SER A 2 15.98 19.62 -15.03
N GLN A 3 15.19 19.38 -16.06
CA GLN A 3 13.80 19.83 -16.13
C GLN A 3 13.00 19.27 -14.93
N VAL A 4 11.90 19.94 -14.56
CA VAL A 4 10.98 19.45 -13.53
C VAL A 4 10.45 18.08 -13.97
N ALA A 5 10.55 17.08 -13.09
CA ALA A 5 10.03 15.75 -13.36
C ALA A 5 8.49 15.73 -13.24
N PRO A 6 7.76 15.04 -14.12
CA PRO A 6 8.25 14.09 -15.12
C PRO A 6 8.85 14.75 -16.38
N SER A 7 9.91 14.15 -16.90
CA SER A 7 10.66 14.58 -18.10
C SER A 7 11.24 13.35 -18.81
N GLU A 8 11.60 13.46 -20.09
CA GLU A 8 12.23 12.36 -20.82
C GLU A 8 13.47 11.81 -20.09
N SER A 9 14.30 12.71 -19.54
CA SER A 9 15.50 12.32 -18.79
C SER A 9 15.17 11.54 -17.51
N SER A 10 14.11 11.94 -16.79
CA SER A 10 13.72 11.22 -15.57
C SER A 10 13.10 9.87 -15.90
N VAL A 11 12.31 9.74 -16.96
CA VAL A 11 11.79 8.43 -17.39
C VAL A 11 12.93 7.47 -17.76
N ILE A 12 13.94 7.93 -18.52
CA ILE A 12 15.13 7.12 -18.85
C ILE A 12 15.88 6.69 -17.59
N LYS A 13 16.07 7.61 -16.62
CA LYS A 13 16.70 7.28 -15.34
C LYS A 13 15.90 6.25 -14.55
N ARG A 14 14.56 6.30 -14.59
CA ARG A 14 13.70 5.35 -13.87
C ARG A 14 13.95 3.93 -14.35
N VAL A 15 13.97 3.73 -15.67
CA VAL A 15 14.24 2.44 -16.32
C VAL A 15 15.63 1.90 -15.98
N ALA A 16 16.60 2.77 -15.69
CA ALA A 16 17.95 2.35 -15.27
C ALA A 16 18.07 2.08 -13.77
N TYR A 17 17.51 2.95 -12.92
CA TYR A 17 17.76 2.93 -11.48
C TYR A 17 16.87 1.93 -10.73
N GLU A 18 15.61 1.75 -11.12
CA GLU A 18 14.73 0.78 -10.45
C GLU A 18 15.27 -0.67 -10.53
N PRO A 19 15.73 -1.17 -11.69
CA PRO A 19 16.37 -2.49 -11.77
C PRO A 19 17.68 -2.56 -10.99
N LEU A 20 18.44 -1.46 -10.94
CA LEU A 20 19.69 -1.39 -10.18
C LEU A 20 19.43 -1.57 -8.68
N PHE A 21 18.47 -0.84 -8.12
CA PHE A 21 18.07 -1.01 -6.73
C PHE A 21 17.52 -2.42 -6.47
N LEU A 22 16.64 -2.92 -7.35
CA LEU A 22 16.08 -4.26 -7.18
C LEU A 22 17.16 -5.34 -7.14
N ARG A 23 18.14 -5.29 -8.06
CA ARG A 23 19.29 -6.19 -8.07
C ARG A 23 20.10 -6.08 -6.77
N HIS A 24 20.39 -4.85 -6.33
CA HIS A 24 21.15 -4.64 -5.10
C HIS A 24 20.46 -5.27 -3.87
N LEU A 25 19.16 -5.02 -3.70
CA LEU A 25 18.41 -5.58 -2.56
C LEU A 25 18.24 -7.10 -2.66
N ARG A 26 17.73 -7.58 -3.79
CA ARG A 26 17.28 -8.98 -3.94
C ARG A 26 18.43 -9.94 -4.22
N ASP A 27 19.37 -9.54 -5.06
CA ASP A 27 20.39 -10.43 -5.61
C ASP A 27 21.71 -10.28 -4.87
N GLU A 28 22.17 -9.05 -4.61
CA GLU A 28 23.45 -8.79 -3.94
C GLU A 28 23.35 -8.94 -2.41
N ASN A 29 22.33 -8.34 -1.80
CA ASN A 29 22.09 -8.45 -0.35
C ASN A 29 21.24 -9.67 0.05
N ASN A 30 20.86 -10.47 -0.96
CA ASN A 30 20.13 -11.73 -0.81
C ASN A 30 18.75 -11.59 -0.12
N ILE A 31 18.08 -10.45 -0.28
CA ILE A 31 16.78 -10.17 0.35
C ILE A 31 15.65 -10.65 -0.59
N LYS A 32 15.40 -11.96 -0.61
CA LYS A 32 14.52 -12.62 -1.62
C LYS A 32 13.05 -12.19 -1.59
N GLY A 33 12.58 -11.61 -0.49
CA GLY A 33 11.22 -11.09 -0.37
C GLY A 33 10.96 -9.80 -1.14
N VAL A 34 11.99 -9.10 -1.62
CA VAL A 34 11.82 -7.88 -2.43
C VAL A 34 11.38 -8.25 -3.85
N LYS A 35 10.18 -7.80 -4.24
CA LYS A 35 9.57 -8.07 -5.55
C LYS A 35 9.84 -6.97 -6.56
N LYS A 36 9.75 -5.71 -6.13
CA LYS A 36 9.90 -4.51 -6.96
C LYS A 36 10.52 -3.39 -6.14
N VAL A 37 11.29 -2.52 -6.78
CA VAL A 37 11.66 -1.22 -6.24
C VAL A 37 11.16 -0.17 -7.21
N SER A 38 10.49 0.86 -6.69
CA SER A 38 9.96 1.98 -7.49
C SER A 38 10.52 3.29 -6.95
N LEU A 39 10.93 4.17 -7.85
CA LEU A 39 11.43 5.49 -7.51
C LEU A 39 10.39 6.53 -7.93
N HIS A 40 9.87 7.27 -6.96
CA HIS A 40 8.84 8.26 -7.22
C HIS A 40 9.39 9.37 -8.13
N GLU A 41 8.68 9.67 -9.22
CA GLU A 41 9.15 10.63 -10.22
C GLU A 41 8.63 12.05 -9.98
N PRO A 42 7.31 12.30 -9.87
CA PRO A 42 6.76 13.66 -9.87
C PRO A 42 7.41 14.54 -8.79
N LEU A 43 7.96 15.68 -9.19
CA LEU A 43 8.63 16.68 -8.32
C LEU A 43 9.87 16.21 -7.54
N THR A 44 10.06 14.91 -7.36
CA THR A 44 11.16 14.33 -6.56
C THR A 44 12.30 13.77 -7.42
N GLY A 45 12.07 13.65 -8.73
CA GLY A 45 13.09 13.31 -9.72
C GLY A 45 13.74 11.95 -9.53
N LEU A 46 13.03 10.98 -8.93
CA LEU A 46 13.50 9.63 -8.57
C LEU A 46 14.49 9.56 -7.40
N LEU A 47 14.94 10.70 -6.90
CA LEU A 47 16.05 10.77 -5.95
C LEU A 47 15.56 10.72 -4.50
N ARG A 48 14.38 11.28 -4.19
CA ARG A 48 14.03 11.50 -2.78
C ARG A 48 13.21 10.38 -2.16
N VAL A 49 12.33 9.74 -2.92
CA VAL A 49 11.40 8.73 -2.38
C VAL A 49 11.58 7.41 -3.10
N THR A 50 11.87 6.37 -2.33
CA THR A 50 12.05 4.99 -2.81
C THR A 50 11.02 4.10 -2.13
N VAL A 51 10.26 3.36 -2.92
CA VAL A 51 9.26 2.41 -2.45
C VAL A 51 9.72 1.00 -2.77
N ILE A 52 9.75 0.13 -1.77
CA ILE A 52 10.14 -1.27 -1.85
C ILE A 52 8.87 -2.11 -1.73
N THR A 53 8.51 -2.84 -2.78
CA THR A 53 7.39 -3.78 -2.74
C THR A 53 7.89 -5.13 -2.24
N CYS A 54 7.35 -5.56 -1.10
CA CYS A 54 7.74 -6.76 -0.37
C CYS A 54 6.65 -7.83 -0.45
N ASP A 55 7.09 -9.10 -0.50
CA ASP A 55 6.22 -10.26 -0.30
C ASP A 55 5.44 -10.15 1.02
N ALA A 56 4.17 -10.55 1.01
CA ALA A 56 3.31 -10.52 2.21
C ALA A 56 3.85 -11.36 3.39
N LYS A 57 4.65 -12.39 3.11
CA LYS A 57 5.23 -13.28 4.13
C LYS A 57 6.67 -12.93 4.49
N MET A 58 7.19 -11.80 3.97
CA MET A 58 8.55 -11.38 4.23
C MET A 58 8.75 -11.11 5.74
N PRO A 59 9.75 -11.73 6.40
CA PRO A 59 9.99 -11.47 7.81
C PRO A 59 10.33 -10.00 8.06
N ARG A 60 9.86 -9.44 9.19
CA ARG A 60 10.13 -8.05 9.60
C ARG A 60 11.63 -7.72 9.54
N THR A 61 12.50 -8.62 9.98
CA THR A 61 13.95 -8.43 9.91
C THR A 61 14.45 -8.20 8.49
N GLU A 62 13.92 -8.93 7.51
CA GLU A 62 14.29 -8.75 6.10
C GLU A 62 13.74 -7.43 5.53
N ILE A 63 12.54 -7.01 5.94
CA ILE A 63 11.96 -5.71 5.54
C ILE A 63 12.87 -4.57 5.99
N TRP A 64 13.30 -4.60 7.26
CA TRP A 64 14.23 -3.60 7.78
C TRP A 64 15.60 -3.65 7.10
N ARG A 65 16.14 -4.86 6.83
CA ARG A 65 17.37 -5.00 6.03
C ARG A 65 17.22 -4.36 4.65
N ALA A 66 16.07 -4.49 4.00
CA ALA A 66 15.80 -3.86 2.71
C ALA A 66 15.76 -2.33 2.81
N LEU A 67 15.07 -1.81 3.83
CA LEU A 67 14.96 -0.37 4.09
C LEU A 67 16.33 0.28 4.34
N TYR A 68 17.15 -0.30 5.23
CA TYR A 68 18.51 0.19 5.48
C TYR A 68 19.37 0.11 4.22
N SER A 69 19.32 -1.03 3.52
CA SER A 69 20.13 -1.22 2.32
C SER A 69 19.77 -0.22 1.22
N ALA A 70 18.49 0.05 1.00
CA ALA A 70 18.06 1.05 0.01
C ALA A 70 18.55 2.46 0.39
N ALA A 71 18.42 2.84 1.65
CA ALA A 71 18.80 4.17 2.13
C ALA A 71 20.30 4.48 1.96
N PHE A 72 21.16 3.46 2.03
CA PHE A 72 22.63 3.60 1.94
C PHE A 72 23.22 3.20 0.59
N PHE A 73 22.44 2.65 -0.33
CA PHE A 73 22.97 2.16 -1.61
C PHE A 73 23.51 3.28 -2.49
N LYS A 74 22.80 4.42 -2.58
CA LYS A 74 23.16 5.53 -3.45
C LYS A 74 22.92 6.86 -2.73
N GLY A 75 23.98 7.60 -2.43
CA GLY A 75 23.96 8.74 -1.51
C GLY A 75 23.09 9.94 -1.92
N ASP A 76 22.73 10.06 -3.20
CA ASP A 76 21.78 11.07 -3.69
C ASP A 76 20.33 10.55 -3.72
N CYS A 77 20.09 9.27 -3.43
CA CYS A 77 18.80 8.60 -3.51
C CYS A 77 18.21 8.22 -2.14
N SER A 78 16.90 7.97 -2.07
CA SER A 78 16.28 7.24 -0.96
C SER A 78 16.31 7.99 0.39
N LYS A 79 16.05 9.30 0.35
CA LYS A 79 15.84 10.10 1.58
C LYS A 79 14.64 9.60 2.38
N ILE A 80 13.57 9.24 1.70
CA ILE A 80 12.38 8.58 2.27
C ILE A 80 12.33 7.19 1.67
N CYS A 81 12.44 6.16 2.51
CA CYS A 81 12.30 4.76 2.10
C CYS A 81 11.02 4.18 2.68
N ILE A 82 10.18 3.58 1.85
CA ILE A 82 8.89 3.03 2.27
C ILE A 82 8.83 1.57 1.82
N ALA A 83 8.58 0.63 2.73
CA ALA A 83 8.25 -0.74 2.39
C ALA A 83 6.72 -0.92 2.36
N VAL A 84 6.18 -1.52 1.31
CA VAL A 84 4.75 -1.83 1.14
C VAL A 84 4.58 -3.25 0.63
N ASN A 85 3.37 -3.80 0.66
CA ASN A 85 3.07 -5.08 0.01
C ASN A 85 2.57 -4.91 -1.43
N GLU A 86 2.46 -6.04 -2.14
CA GLU A 86 2.11 -6.11 -3.57
C GLU A 86 0.72 -5.56 -3.92
N ASP A 87 -0.15 -5.39 -2.93
CA ASP A 87 -1.49 -4.83 -3.10
C ASP A 87 -1.50 -3.30 -3.22
N ILE A 88 -0.39 -2.63 -2.93
CA ILE A 88 -0.27 -1.17 -3.00
C ILE A 88 0.24 -0.76 -4.37
N ASP A 89 -0.58 0.01 -5.10
CA ASP A 89 -0.13 0.71 -6.30
C ASP A 89 0.79 1.88 -5.92
N VAL A 90 2.07 1.68 -6.16
CA VAL A 90 3.15 2.62 -5.80
C VAL A 90 3.17 3.88 -6.67
N ASP A 91 2.51 3.87 -7.83
CA ASP A 91 2.36 5.06 -8.68
C ASP A 91 1.17 5.93 -8.22
N ASN A 92 0.34 5.42 -7.29
CA ASN A 92 -0.74 6.17 -6.66
C ASN A 92 -0.34 6.66 -5.24
N ALA A 93 -0.13 7.96 -5.11
CA ALA A 93 0.20 8.58 -3.82
C ALA A 93 -0.88 8.37 -2.75
N ASP A 94 -2.17 8.31 -3.13
CA ASP A 94 -3.26 8.06 -2.19
C ASP A 94 -3.17 6.65 -1.60
N ALA A 95 -2.76 5.66 -2.40
CA ALA A 95 -2.55 4.28 -1.95
C ALA A 95 -1.35 4.19 -1.00
N LEU A 96 -0.27 4.93 -1.27
CA LEU A 96 0.88 5.03 -0.36
C LEU A 96 0.50 5.68 0.97
N PHE A 97 -0.24 6.79 0.95
CA PHE A 97 -0.70 7.45 2.17
C PHE A 97 -1.64 6.55 2.96
N TRP A 98 -2.57 5.86 2.30
CA TRP A 98 -3.43 4.87 2.94
C TRP A 98 -2.62 3.77 3.63
N ALA A 99 -1.64 3.18 2.94
CA ALA A 99 -0.78 2.15 3.52
C ALA A 99 -0.03 2.68 4.75
N MET A 100 0.57 3.87 4.67
CA MET A 100 1.26 4.46 5.81
C MET A 100 0.31 4.76 6.98
N SER A 101 -0.87 5.33 6.73
CA SER A 101 -1.80 5.71 7.79
C SER A 101 -2.42 4.52 8.51
N TYR A 102 -2.69 3.42 7.81
CA TYR A 102 -3.42 2.28 8.39
C TYR A 102 -2.53 1.07 8.73
N ARG A 103 -1.30 1.02 8.23
CA ARG A 103 -0.39 -0.11 8.47
C ARG A 103 0.82 0.24 9.33
N THR A 104 1.02 1.50 9.72
CA THR A 104 2.19 1.88 10.53
C THR A 104 1.78 2.24 11.96
N ASN A 105 2.59 1.80 12.91
CA ASN A 105 2.72 2.46 14.21
C ASN A 105 4.02 3.28 14.18
N PRO A 106 3.98 4.63 14.12
CA PRO A 106 5.18 5.44 13.96
C PRO A 106 6.29 5.20 14.99
N SER A 107 5.96 4.77 16.23
CA SER A 107 6.98 4.46 17.24
C SER A 107 7.72 3.15 17.00
N GLU A 108 7.19 2.27 16.15
CA GLU A 108 7.72 0.92 15.90
C GLU A 108 8.12 0.69 14.44
N ASP A 109 7.45 1.37 13.52
CA ASP A 109 7.52 1.15 12.07
C ASP A 109 8.20 2.31 11.33
N MET A 110 8.71 3.31 12.06
CA MET A 110 9.49 4.40 11.47
C MET A 110 10.83 4.59 12.17
N GLN A 111 11.85 4.90 11.38
CA GLN A 111 13.17 5.22 11.92
C GLN A 111 13.85 6.33 11.13
N THR A 112 14.31 7.35 11.87
CA THR A 112 15.15 8.41 11.32
C THR A 112 16.61 7.98 11.37
N LEU A 113 17.32 8.15 10.25
CA LEU A 113 18.76 7.96 10.13
C LEU A 113 19.44 9.32 9.96
N LEU A 114 20.47 9.57 10.76
CA LEU A 114 21.22 10.81 10.76
C LEU A 114 22.37 10.79 9.73
N HIS A 115 23.03 11.93 9.57
CA HIS A 115 24.28 12.09 8.80
C HIS A 115 24.17 11.71 7.32
N ARG A 116 23.06 12.13 6.68
CA ARG A 116 22.89 12.02 5.23
C ARG A 116 23.42 13.28 4.56
N GLY A 117 24.07 13.18 3.40
CA GLY A 117 24.32 14.38 2.59
C GLY A 117 23.01 15.00 2.06
N GLN A 118 22.98 16.34 1.95
CA GLN A 118 21.81 17.08 1.44
C GLN A 118 21.32 16.58 0.07
N GLY A 119 22.22 16.11 -0.81
CA GLY A 119 21.88 15.60 -2.13
C GLY A 119 21.28 16.67 -3.06
N HIS A 120 20.60 16.23 -4.12
CA HIS A 120 20.04 17.15 -5.14
C HIS A 120 18.67 17.70 -4.72
N GLY A 121 18.55 19.02 -4.56
CA GLY A 121 17.31 19.71 -4.23
C GLY A 121 17.47 21.23 -4.30
N PRO A 122 16.42 22.01 -4.00
CA PRO A 122 16.52 23.46 -3.88
C PRO A 122 17.63 23.84 -2.90
N LYS A 123 18.57 24.70 -3.31
CA LYS A 123 19.64 25.17 -2.44
C LYS A 123 19.03 25.95 -1.28
N ARG A 124 19.47 25.66 -0.06
CA ARG A 124 19.11 26.41 1.14
C ARG A 124 20.14 27.52 1.36
N GLU A 125 19.69 28.67 1.86
CA GLU A 125 20.57 29.82 2.15
C GLU A 125 21.36 29.66 3.46
N HIS A 126 21.07 28.63 4.26
CA HIS A 126 21.75 28.35 5.52
C HIS A 126 22.77 27.20 5.40
N ASP A 127 23.93 27.42 6.02
CA ASP A 127 25.07 26.50 6.08
C ASP A 127 24.70 25.25 6.90
N GLY A 128 24.73 24.10 6.24
CA GLY A 128 24.41 22.79 6.83
C GLY A 128 24.53 21.70 5.77
N GLU A 129 25.70 21.06 5.71
CA GLU A 129 26.03 20.03 4.71
C GLU A 129 25.28 18.70 4.94
N GLU A 130 24.68 18.52 6.12
CA GLU A 130 24.02 17.28 6.53
C GLU A 130 22.48 17.40 6.59
N ASP A 131 21.84 16.25 6.44
CA ASP A 131 20.41 15.98 6.40
C ASP A 131 20.13 14.62 7.08
N SER A 132 18.88 14.15 7.04
CA SER A 132 18.48 12.83 7.54
C SER A 132 17.66 12.04 6.52
N SER A 133 17.61 10.72 6.69
CA SER A 133 16.67 9.84 5.99
C SER A 133 15.59 9.35 6.94
N VAL A 134 14.42 8.97 6.42
CA VAL A 134 13.40 8.23 7.17
C VAL A 134 13.10 6.91 6.49
N LEU A 135 13.05 5.84 7.28
CA LEU A 135 12.62 4.51 6.88
C LEU A 135 11.22 4.28 7.43
N ILE A 136 10.34 3.70 6.61
CA ILE A 136 8.93 3.45 6.95
C ILE A 136 8.57 2.03 6.54
N ASP A 137 8.23 1.19 7.50
CA ASP A 137 7.63 -0.12 7.26
C ASP A 137 6.11 0.02 7.19
N ALA A 138 5.55 0.20 6.00
CA ALA A 138 4.11 0.26 5.73
C ALA A 138 3.56 -1.07 5.18
N THR A 139 4.23 -2.19 5.46
CA THR A 139 3.70 -3.53 5.16
C THR A 139 2.57 -3.91 6.12
N MET A 140 1.75 -4.90 5.78
CA MET A 140 0.65 -5.40 6.59
C MET A 140 1.18 -6.32 7.71
N LYS A 141 0.85 -6.00 8.97
CA LYS A 141 1.34 -6.75 10.15
C LYS A 141 0.45 -7.93 10.51
N SER A 142 -0.82 -7.85 10.16
CA SER A 142 -1.84 -8.89 10.37
C SER A 142 -2.94 -8.75 9.31
N PRO A 143 -3.72 -9.81 9.04
CA PRO A 143 -4.86 -9.71 8.12
C PRO A 143 -5.79 -8.55 8.48
N MET A 144 -6.22 -7.81 7.46
CA MET A 144 -7.10 -6.64 7.60
C MET A 144 -8.45 -6.90 6.92
N PRO A 145 -9.52 -6.20 7.32
CA PRO A 145 -10.73 -6.16 6.49
C PRO A 145 -10.40 -5.50 5.15
N PRO A 146 -11.08 -5.88 4.06
CA PRO A 146 -10.87 -5.28 2.75
C PRO A 146 -11.25 -3.79 2.76
N LEU A 147 -10.74 -3.05 1.78
CA LEU A 147 -11.28 -1.74 1.45
C LEU A 147 -12.77 -1.89 1.11
N ALA A 148 -13.60 -0.95 1.57
CA ALA A 148 -15.04 -0.92 1.34
C ALA A 148 -15.39 -0.52 -0.11
N LEU A 149 -14.85 -1.28 -1.06
CA LEU A 149 -15.08 -1.18 -2.49
C LEU A 149 -15.92 -2.37 -2.95
N PRO A 150 -16.82 -2.20 -3.93
CA PRO A 150 -17.56 -3.32 -4.51
C PRO A 150 -16.61 -4.39 -5.07
N SER A 151 -17.08 -5.64 -5.14
CA SER A 151 -16.31 -6.70 -5.78
C SER A 151 -16.07 -6.39 -7.27
N LYS A 152 -15.02 -7.00 -7.80
CA LYS A 152 -14.54 -6.82 -9.17
C LYS A 152 -15.65 -6.97 -10.22
N GLU A 153 -16.50 -7.99 -10.08
CA GLU A 153 -17.60 -8.26 -11.01
C GLU A 153 -18.57 -7.08 -11.18
N TYR A 154 -18.88 -6.35 -10.10
CA TYR A 154 -19.78 -5.20 -10.18
C TYR A 154 -19.09 -3.99 -10.78
N MET A 155 -17.81 -3.78 -10.47
CA MET A 155 -17.04 -2.67 -11.01
C MET A 155 -16.78 -2.85 -12.52
N GLU A 156 -16.46 -4.06 -12.97
CA GLU A 156 -16.31 -4.39 -14.40
C GLU A 156 -17.62 -4.19 -15.15
N ARG A 157 -18.74 -4.72 -14.63
CA ARG A 157 -20.06 -4.51 -15.24
C ARG A 157 -20.46 -3.02 -15.28
N ALA A 158 -20.16 -2.27 -14.24
CA ALA A 158 -20.43 -0.83 -14.21
C ALA A 158 -19.63 -0.09 -15.28
N LYS A 159 -18.38 -0.49 -15.52
CA LYS A 159 -17.56 0.05 -16.60
C LYS A 159 -18.13 -0.30 -17.98
N ASP A 160 -18.57 -1.54 -18.19
CA ASP A 160 -19.18 -1.95 -19.47
C ASP A 160 -20.42 -1.12 -19.78
N ILE A 161 -21.32 -0.94 -18.79
CA ILE A 161 -22.51 -0.09 -18.93
C ILE A 161 -22.11 1.37 -19.24
N TRP A 162 -21.07 1.88 -18.58
CA TRP A 162 -20.58 3.24 -18.81
C TRP A 162 -20.12 3.44 -20.26
N ASP A 163 -19.39 2.46 -20.79
CA ASP A 163 -18.91 2.46 -22.17
C ASP A 163 -20.07 2.31 -23.17
N GLU A 164 -21.07 1.45 -22.90
CA GLU A 164 -22.29 1.30 -23.70
C GLU A 164 -23.09 2.59 -23.81
N LEU A 165 -23.14 3.38 -22.72
CA LEU A 165 -23.82 4.68 -22.68
C LEU A 165 -23.06 5.78 -23.44
N GLY A 166 -21.86 5.50 -23.96
CA GLY A 166 -21.04 6.47 -24.69
C GLY A 166 -20.55 7.62 -23.81
N LEU A 167 -20.39 7.37 -22.50
CA LEU A 167 -19.93 8.38 -21.55
C LEU A 167 -18.43 8.63 -21.69
N PRO A 168 -17.90 9.76 -21.18
CA PRO A 168 -16.47 10.07 -21.27
C PRO A 168 -15.59 8.96 -20.68
N PRO A 169 -14.42 8.65 -21.26
CA PRO A 169 -13.54 7.59 -20.77
C PRO A 169 -13.21 7.74 -19.28
N VAL A 170 -13.38 6.66 -18.52
CA VAL A 170 -13.05 6.63 -17.10
C VAL A 170 -11.55 6.42 -16.92
N ASN A 171 -10.88 7.34 -16.21
CA ASN A 171 -9.52 7.13 -15.75
C ASN A 171 -9.54 6.36 -14.42
N VAL A 172 -9.43 5.04 -14.51
CA VAL A 172 -9.48 4.14 -13.36
C VAL A 172 -8.18 4.21 -12.57
N LYS A 173 -8.25 4.55 -11.28
CA LYS A 173 -7.12 4.51 -10.35
C LYS A 173 -7.21 3.28 -9.44
N MET A 174 -6.09 2.59 -9.22
CA MET A 174 -6.05 1.47 -8.30
C MET A 174 -6.00 1.95 -6.84
N PRO A 175 -6.65 1.23 -5.89
CA PRO A 175 -7.56 0.12 -6.12
C PRO A 175 -8.94 0.60 -6.58
N TRP A 176 -9.48 -0.01 -7.64
CA TRP A 176 -10.79 0.35 -8.20
C TRP A 176 -11.90 -0.66 -7.88
N HIS A 177 -11.55 -1.81 -7.33
CA HIS A 177 -12.48 -2.79 -6.78
C HIS A 177 -11.93 -3.32 -5.45
N GLY A 178 -12.80 -3.93 -4.66
CA GLY A 178 -12.43 -4.60 -3.43
C GLY A 178 -11.52 -5.79 -3.70
N TYR A 179 -10.64 -6.07 -2.75
CA TYR A 179 -9.81 -7.27 -2.72
C TYR A 179 -9.62 -7.69 -1.26
N SER A 180 -9.48 -8.99 -1.04
CA SER A 180 -9.32 -9.52 0.32
C SER A 180 -7.96 -9.13 0.88
N LEU A 181 -7.97 -8.63 2.12
CA LEU A 181 -6.78 -8.41 2.95
C LEU A 181 -6.62 -9.48 4.04
N GLY A 182 -7.38 -10.58 3.92
CA GLY A 182 -7.26 -11.78 4.74
C GLY A 182 -8.19 -11.83 5.96
N ALA A 183 -8.71 -10.71 6.47
CA ALA A 183 -9.74 -10.73 7.53
C ALA A 183 -11.14 -10.56 6.91
N TRP A 184 -11.61 -11.60 6.21
CA TRP A 184 -12.87 -11.61 5.49
C TRP A 184 -13.59 -12.95 5.62
N HIS A 185 -14.90 -12.92 5.87
CA HIS A 185 -15.75 -14.11 6.01
C HIS A 185 -16.62 -14.32 4.76
N GLN A 186 -16.81 -15.57 4.37
CA GLN A 186 -17.64 -15.94 3.21
C GLN A 186 -19.08 -15.46 3.35
N ILE A 187 -19.62 -15.43 4.58
CA ILE A 187 -20.98 -14.95 4.84
C ILE A 187 -21.19 -13.50 4.37
N TRP A 188 -20.14 -12.69 4.33
CA TRP A 188 -20.20 -11.31 3.84
C TRP A 188 -20.24 -11.23 2.31
N ASP A 189 -19.54 -12.12 1.60
CA ASP A 189 -19.69 -12.24 0.14
C ASP A 189 -21.11 -12.68 -0.23
N ASP A 190 -21.65 -13.66 0.49
CA ASP A 190 -23.01 -14.13 0.28
C ASP A 190 -24.04 -13.03 0.60
N ALA A 191 -23.78 -12.25 1.64
CA ALA A 191 -24.62 -11.10 1.99
C ALA A 191 -24.58 -10.00 0.93
N GLY A 192 -23.40 -9.72 0.38
CA GLY A 192 -23.21 -8.80 -0.75
C GLY A 192 -23.98 -9.26 -1.99
N ARG A 193 -23.90 -10.55 -2.33
CA ARG A 193 -24.66 -11.13 -3.45
C ARG A 193 -26.16 -11.00 -3.25
N ARG A 194 -26.68 -11.37 -2.07
CA ARG A 194 -28.11 -11.23 -1.75
C ARG A 194 -28.55 -9.77 -1.84
N ALA A 195 -27.73 -8.83 -1.39
CA ALA A 195 -28.04 -7.42 -1.54
C ALA A 195 -28.14 -6.99 -3.01
N ALA A 196 -27.21 -7.43 -3.84
CA ALA A 196 -27.18 -7.12 -5.27
C ALA A 196 -28.34 -7.76 -6.06
N THR A 197 -28.82 -8.93 -5.67
CA THR A 197 -29.94 -9.63 -6.32
C THR A 197 -31.33 -9.22 -5.82
N GLY A 198 -31.41 -8.37 -4.79
CA GLY A 198 -32.67 -7.93 -4.19
C GLY A 198 -33.15 -8.77 -2.99
N ASP A 199 -32.40 -9.79 -2.60
CA ASP A 199 -32.68 -10.69 -1.48
C ASP A 199 -32.14 -10.18 -0.13
N TYR A 200 -31.94 -8.87 0.02
CA TYR A 200 -31.33 -8.27 1.21
C TYR A 200 -32.11 -8.53 2.52
N LEU A 201 -33.42 -8.78 2.44
CA LEU A 201 -34.23 -9.13 3.62
C LEU A 201 -33.78 -10.45 4.26
N GLU A 202 -33.21 -11.36 3.48
CA GLU A 202 -32.66 -12.61 3.99
C GLU A 202 -31.43 -12.37 4.87
N ASN A 203 -30.61 -11.35 4.57
CA ASN A 203 -29.53 -10.92 5.47
C ASN A 203 -30.10 -10.53 6.85
N GLY A 204 -31.24 -9.82 6.86
CA GLY A 204 -31.92 -9.46 8.10
C GLY A 204 -32.41 -10.68 8.89
N ARG A 205 -32.94 -11.71 8.22
CA ARG A 205 -33.36 -12.96 8.88
C ARG A 205 -32.18 -13.73 9.47
N ILE A 206 -31.07 -13.84 8.73
CA ILE A 206 -29.84 -14.48 9.19
C ILE A 206 -29.30 -13.76 10.43
N SER A 207 -29.16 -12.43 10.36
CA SER A 207 -28.67 -11.62 11.50
C SER A 207 -29.60 -11.70 12.71
N ALA A 208 -30.92 -11.72 12.51
CA ALA A 208 -31.88 -11.88 13.60
C ALA A 208 -31.72 -13.24 14.31
N GLY A 209 -31.44 -14.32 13.57
CA GLY A 209 -31.16 -15.64 14.12
C GLY A 209 -29.84 -15.74 14.90
N GLN A 210 -28.93 -14.78 14.73
CA GLN A 210 -27.66 -14.69 15.45
C GLN A 210 -27.73 -13.82 16.72
N THR A 211 -28.92 -13.34 17.10
CA THR A 211 -29.09 -12.50 18.29
C THR A 211 -28.68 -13.24 19.55
N GLN A 212 -27.86 -12.59 20.39
CA GLN A 212 -27.39 -13.13 21.67
C GLN A 212 -27.90 -12.26 22.81
N GLU A 213 -28.39 -12.90 23.86
CA GLU A 213 -28.80 -12.21 25.08
C GLU A 213 -27.60 -11.90 25.99
N ASN A 214 -27.78 -10.92 26.89
CA ASN A 214 -26.80 -10.58 27.93
C ASN A 214 -25.41 -10.15 27.42
N LEU A 215 -25.32 -9.67 26.18
CA LEU A 215 -24.11 -9.04 25.67
C LEU A 215 -24.08 -7.55 25.97
N LYS A 216 -22.87 -7.02 26.18
CA LYS A 216 -22.65 -5.58 26.16
C LYS A 216 -22.88 -5.06 24.74
N PRO A 217 -23.50 -3.88 24.55
CA PRO A 217 -23.57 -3.24 23.23
C PRO A 217 -22.19 -3.20 22.54
N GLU A 218 -22.17 -3.39 21.22
CA GLU A 218 -20.95 -3.45 20.39
C GLU A 218 -19.98 -4.61 20.75
N SER A 219 -20.49 -5.68 21.37
CA SER A 219 -19.72 -6.91 21.53
C SER A 219 -19.43 -7.54 20.18
N LYS A 220 -18.15 -7.84 19.90
CA LYS A 220 -17.74 -8.50 18.66
C LYS A 220 -18.27 -9.93 18.62
N LEU A 221 -19.04 -10.22 17.57
CA LEU A 221 -19.51 -11.55 17.24
C LEU A 221 -18.72 -12.09 16.05
N ASP A 222 -18.47 -13.39 16.07
CA ASP A 222 -17.99 -14.14 14.92
C ASP A 222 -19.13 -14.22 13.88
N PRO A 223 -18.94 -13.70 12.65
CA PRO A 223 -20.00 -13.65 11.64
C PRO A 223 -20.53 -15.02 11.19
N ASP A 224 -19.67 -16.06 11.22
CA ASP A 224 -20.04 -17.40 10.75
C ASP A 224 -20.86 -18.15 11.79
N THR A 225 -20.57 -17.94 13.07
CA THR A 225 -21.19 -18.69 14.18
C THR A 225 -22.21 -17.88 14.98
N GLY A 226 -22.18 -16.54 14.91
CA GLY A 226 -23.00 -15.65 15.75
C GLY A 226 -22.62 -15.67 17.23
N LEU A 227 -21.49 -16.30 17.59
CA LEU A 227 -21.00 -16.40 18.96
C LEU A 227 -20.00 -15.29 19.27
N PRO A 228 -19.79 -14.92 20.55
CA PRO A 228 -18.75 -13.97 20.92
C PRO A 228 -17.39 -14.42 20.37
N ALA A 229 -16.68 -13.50 19.71
CA ALA A 229 -15.37 -13.79 19.15
C ALA A 229 -14.43 -14.30 20.27
N LYS A 230 -13.81 -15.47 20.06
CA LYS A 230 -12.82 -16.01 20.99
C LYS A 230 -11.66 -15.02 21.09
N LYS A 231 -11.32 -14.60 22.31
CA LYS A 231 -10.15 -13.77 22.60
C LYS A 231 -8.86 -14.54 22.33
#